data_AF-A0A090R273-F1
#
_entry.id   AF-A0A090R273-F1
#
_cell.length_a   1.000
_cell.length_b   1.000
_cell.length_c   1.000
_cell.angle_alpha   90.00
_cell.angle_beta   90.00
_cell.angle_gamma   90.00
#
_symmetry.space_group_name_H-M   'P 1'
#
loop_
_entity.id
_entity.type
_entity.pdbx_description
1 polymer ?
#
loop_
_entity_poly.entity_id
_entity_poly.type
_entity_poly.pdbx_seq_one_letter_code
_entity_poly.pdbx_strand_id
1 'polypeptide(L)'
;MARAKYRGINKRAMYLVSGPATTCPQAGDALERSVGENWRKGGTIIAGYRFSDDQAIALVCLPNDLEPETQFRLAGQDALWQQHALPYSLDEA
;
A
#
# COMPACT_ATOMS: atom_id res chain seq x y z
N MET A 1 -23.28 5.16 -7.81
CA MET A 1 -22.50 3.91 -7.85
C MET A 1 -23.32 2.83 -8.56
N ALA A 2 -22.96 2.48 -9.79
CA ALA A 2 -23.54 1.35 -10.56
C ALA A 2 -22.57 0.98 -11.70
N ARG A 3 -22.03 2.02 -12.37
CA ARG A 3 -21.03 1.86 -13.45
C ARG A 3 -19.68 1.30 -12.99
N ALA A 4 -19.18 1.69 -11.81
CA ALA A 4 -17.91 1.19 -11.29
C ALA A 4 -17.97 -0.29 -10.90
N LYS A 5 -19.14 -0.74 -10.41
CA LYS A 5 -19.36 -2.09 -9.90
C LYS A 5 -19.39 -3.17 -11.00
N TYR A 6 -20.07 -2.89 -12.12
CA TYR A 6 -20.39 -3.92 -13.13
C TYR A 6 -19.47 -3.99 -14.36
N ARG A 7 -18.42 -3.18 -14.45
CA ARG A 7 -17.50 -3.18 -15.61
C ARG A 7 -16.06 -3.56 -15.27
N GLY A 8 -15.76 -3.98 -14.03
CA GLY A 8 -14.37 -4.20 -13.61
C GLY A 8 -13.50 -2.93 -13.76
N ILE A 9 -14.11 -1.75 -13.68
CA ILE A 9 -13.41 -0.47 -13.89
C ILE A 9 -12.62 -0.07 -12.65
N ASN A 10 -12.96 -0.60 -11.47
CA ASN A 10 -12.18 -0.32 -10.28
C ASN A 10 -10.83 -1.03 -10.37
N LYS A 11 -9.78 -0.26 -10.66
CA LYS A 11 -8.39 -0.71 -10.75
C LYS A 11 -7.59 -0.42 -9.48
N ARG A 12 -8.26 -0.03 -8.39
CA ARG A 12 -7.60 0.34 -7.15
C ARG A 12 -8.34 -0.24 -5.95
N ALA A 13 -7.55 -0.65 -4.97
CA ALA A 13 -8.05 -1.07 -3.67
C ALA A 13 -7.25 -0.39 -2.56
N MET A 14 -7.83 -0.40 -1.37
CA MET A 14 -7.15 0.05 -0.17
C MET A 14 -6.49 -1.14 0.48
N TYR A 15 -5.22 -0.98 0.83
CA TYR A 15 -4.41 -2.02 1.45
C TYR A 15 -3.80 -1.51 2.75
N LEU A 16 -3.53 -2.46 3.63
CA LEU A 16 -2.76 -2.24 4.84
C LEU A 16 -1.32 -2.70 4.56
N VAL A 17 -0.37 -1.80 4.76
CA VAL A 17 1.07 -2.11 4.62
C VAL A 17 1.78 -1.80 5.93
N SER A 18 2.82 -2.56 6.24
CA SER A 18 3.68 -2.25 7.39
C SER A 18 5.14 -2.48 7.05
N GLY A 19 6.00 -1.83 7.82
CA GLY A 19 7.44 -2.01 7.75
C GLY A 19 8.16 -1.05 8.69
N PRO A 20 9.50 -1.12 8.74
CA PRO A 20 10.30 -0.20 9.52
C PRO A 20 10.16 1.23 9.00
N ALA A 21 10.15 2.20 9.90
CA ALA A 21 10.10 3.61 9.56
C ALA A 21 10.90 4.45 10.55
N THR A 22 11.65 5.43 10.04
CA THR A 22 12.30 6.45 10.89
C THR A 22 11.35 7.57 11.26
N THR A 23 10.32 7.82 10.45
CA THR A 23 9.34 8.89 10.62
C THR A 23 7.92 8.36 10.43
N CYS A 24 6.94 9.01 11.04
CA CYS A 24 5.54 8.59 10.91
C CYS A 24 5.02 8.90 9.50
N PRO A 25 4.52 7.91 8.73
CA PRO A 25 3.95 8.15 7.41
C PRO A 25 2.75 9.10 7.51
N GLN A 26 2.69 10.08 6.63
CA GLN A 26 1.63 11.09 6.57
C GLN A 26 0.71 10.87 5.37
N ALA A 27 -0.51 11.40 5.48
CA ALA A 27 -1.43 11.43 4.35
C ALA A 27 -0.82 12.23 3.19
N GLY A 28 -0.82 11.65 1.99
CA GLY A 28 -0.21 12.23 0.80
C GLY A 28 1.20 11.71 0.48
N ASP A 29 1.86 11.04 1.43
CA ASP A 29 3.17 10.43 1.19
C ASP A 29 3.08 9.39 0.07
N ALA A 30 4.18 9.25 -0.68
CA ALA A 30 4.28 8.30 -1.76
C ALA A 30 4.81 6.96 -1.26
N LEU A 31 4.08 5.88 -1.54
CA LEU A 31 4.59 4.52 -1.42
C LEU A 31 5.14 4.11 -2.78
N GLU A 32 6.38 3.64 -2.82
CA GLU A 32 7.00 3.06 -4.00
C GLU A 32 6.85 1.54 -3.98
N ARG A 33 6.81 0.94 -5.17
CA ARG A 33 6.82 -0.50 -5.37
C ARG A 33 8.00 -0.92 -6.24
N SER A 34 8.50 -2.13 -6.03
CA SER A 34 9.49 -2.75 -6.90
C SER A 34 8.87 -3.10 -8.27
N VAL A 35 9.62 -2.84 -9.34
CA VAL A 35 9.29 -3.23 -10.72
C VAL A 35 10.61 -3.64 -11.39
N GLY A 36 10.90 -4.94 -11.39
CA GLY A 36 12.24 -5.44 -11.71
C GLY A 36 13.27 -4.90 -10.72
N GLU A 37 14.33 -4.27 -11.22
CA GLU A 37 15.39 -3.65 -10.40
C GLU A 37 15.09 -2.18 -10.03
N ASN A 38 13.96 -1.62 -10.49
CA ASN A 38 13.62 -0.21 -10.31
C ASN A 38 12.49 -0.02 -9.30
N TRP A 39 12.47 1.17 -8.69
CA TRP A 39 11.38 1.62 -7.84
C TRP A 39 10.48 2.60 -8.59
N ARG A 40 9.17 2.39 -8.52
CA ARG A 40 8.18 3.29 -9.12
C ARG A 40 7.12 3.67 -8.11
N LYS A 41 6.50 4.83 -8.29
CA LYS A 41 5.34 5.25 -7.49
C LYS A 41 4.25 4.17 -7.56
N GLY A 42 4.00 3.51 -6.44
CA GLY A 42 3.02 2.45 -6.30
C GLY A 42 1.66 2.96 -5.82
N GLY A 43 1.65 3.91 -4.88
CA GLY A 43 0.42 4.45 -4.30
C GLY A 43 0.63 5.71 -3.48
N THR A 44 -0.45 6.10 -2.81
CA THR A 44 -0.47 7.25 -1.91
C THR A 44 -1.02 6.83 -0.56
N ILE A 45 -0.29 7.19 0.49
CA ILE A 45 -0.67 6.96 1.88
C ILE A 45 -1.90 7.81 2.19
N ILE A 46 -2.91 7.16 2.79
CA ILE A 46 -4.14 7.80 3.27
C ILE A 46 -4.01 8.14 4.75
N ALA A 47 -3.45 7.23 5.53
CA ALA A 47 -3.17 7.41 6.95
C ALA A 47 -2.02 6.49 7.36
N GLY A 48 -1.20 6.93 8.31
CA GLY A 48 -0.09 6.16 8.85
C GLY A 48 0.02 6.32 10.35
N TYR A 49 0.62 5.32 10.99
CA TYR A 49 0.99 5.35 12.39
C TYR A 49 2.34 4.68 12.57
N ARG A 50 3.20 5.27 13.40
CA ARG A 50 4.49 4.71 13.78
C ARG A 50 4.47 4.32 15.25
N PHE A 51 4.83 3.08 15.50
CA PHE A 51 4.96 2.49 16.82
C PHE A 51 6.29 2.91 17.48
N SER A 52 6.42 2.62 18.77
CA SER A 52 7.63 2.95 19.55
C SER A 52 8.81 2.00 19.28
N ASP A 53 8.59 0.89 18.59
CA ASP A 53 9.57 -0.13 18.21
C ASP A 53 10.11 0.09 16.78
N ASP A 54 9.98 1.31 16.27
CA ASP A 54 10.39 1.74 14.92
C ASP A 54 9.67 1.03 13.77
N GLN A 55 8.60 0.28 14.05
CA GLN A 55 7.67 -0.18 13.04
C GLN A 55 6.62 0.89 12.72
N ALA A 56 6.06 0.84 11.52
CA ALA A 56 4.92 1.64 11.14
C ALA A 56 3.93 0.82 10.32
N ILE A 57 2.68 1.26 10.37
CA ILE A 57 1.57 0.72 9.59
C ILE A 57 0.89 1.86 8.85
N ALA A 58 0.44 1.61 7.63
CA ALA A 58 -0.25 2.60 6.84
C ALA A 58 -1.36 2.00 5.98
N LEU A 59 -2.40 2.80 5.81
CA LEU A 59 -3.44 2.59 4.80
C LEU A 59 -3.01 3.27 3.51
N VAL A 60 -3.01 2.52 2.42
CA VAL A 60 -2.54 3.00 1.11
C VAL A 60 -3.53 2.61 0.02
N CYS A 61 -3.75 3.50 -0.94
CA CYS A 61 -4.48 3.16 -2.16
C CYS A 61 -3.49 2.70 -3.24
N LEU A 62 -3.60 1.43 -3.65
CA LEU A 62 -2.74 0.79 -4.64
C LEU A 62 -3.57 0.20 -5.79
N PRO A 63 -2.93 -0.13 -6.93
CA PRO A 63 -3.54 -0.99 -7.94
C PRO A 63 -4.05 -2.31 -7.32
N ASN A 64 -5.15 -2.87 -7.83
CA ASN A 64 -5.71 -4.12 -7.31
C ASN A 64 -5.20 -5.38 -8.03
N ASP A 65 -4.28 -5.21 -8.96
CA ASP A 65 -3.62 -6.25 -9.76
C ASP A 65 -2.15 -6.43 -9.36
N LEU A 66 -1.85 -6.26 -8.06
CA LEU A 66 -0.50 -6.43 -7.51
C LEU A 66 -0.11 -7.91 -7.46
N GLU A 67 1.15 -8.19 -7.76
CA GLU A 67 1.74 -9.51 -7.54
C GLU A 67 1.88 -9.75 -6.02
N PRO A 68 1.59 -10.96 -5.50
CA PRO A 68 1.60 -11.25 -4.06
C PRO A 68 2.91 -10.93 -3.35
N GLU A 69 4.03 -10.96 -4.08
CA GLU A 69 5.38 -10.73 -3.55
C GLU A 69 5.92 -9.32 -3.86
N THR A 70 5.04 -8.40 -4.27
CA THR A 70 5.44 -7.01 -4.53
C THR A 70 6.02 -6.40 -3.26
N GLN A 71 7.26 -5.91 -3.35
CA GLN A 71 7.91 -5.21 -2.25
C GLN A 71 7.61 -3.72 -2.34
N PHE A 72 7.42 -3.10 -1.18
CA PHE A 72 7.15 -1.67 -1.07
C PHE A 72 8.23 -0.98 -0.26
N ARG A 73 8.30 0.35 -0.39
CA ARG A 73 9.05 1.22 0.51
C ARG A 73 8.44 2.62 0.52
N LEU A 74 8.66 3.37 1.58
CA LEU A 74 8.35 4.80 1.57
C LEU A 74 9.33 5.53 0.65
N ALA A 75 8.84 6.50 -0.14
CA ALA A 75 9.71 7.27 -1.03
C ALA A 75 10.85 7.95 -0.24
N GLY A 76 12.08 7.75 -0.70
CA GLY A 76 13.28 8.26 -0.02
C GLY A 76 13.76 7.45 1.18
N GLN A 77 13.18 6.26 1.43
CA GLN A 77 13.64 5.32 2.44
C GLN A 77 13.92 3.96 1.80
N ASP A 78 14.91 3.23 2.31
CA ASP A 78 15.28 1.90 1.81
C ASP A 78 14.65 0.75 2.63
N ALA A 79 13.94 1.08 3.70
CA ALA A 79 13.24 0.09 4.50
C ALA A 79 12.13 -0.57 3.68
N LEU A 80 12.13 -1.91 3.66
CA LEU A 80 11.13 -2.70 2.95
C LEU A 80 9.84 -2.82 3.75
N TRP A 81 8.74 -2.67 3.03
CA TRP A 81 7.37 -2.74 3.53
C TRP A 81 6.62 -3.86 2.83
N GLN A 82 5.74 -4.50 3.56
CA GLN A 82 4.94 -5.62 3.09
C GLN A 82 3.45 -5.35 3.26
N GLN A 83 2.66 -5.91 2.34
CA GLN A 83 1.21 -5.90 2.43
C GLN A 83 0.73 -6.93 3.46
N HIS A 84 -0.24 -6.54 4.27
CA HIS A 84 -0.95 -7.43 5.18
C HIS A 84 -2.26 -7.90 4.57
N ALA A 85 -2.66 -9.12 4.93
CA ALA A 85 -4.00 -9.59 4.64
C ALA A 85 -5.02 -8.68 5.34
N LEU A 86 -6.04 -8.26 4.60
CA LEU A 86 -7.14 -7.53 5.21
C LEU A 86 -7.96 -8.50 6.07
N PRO A 87 -8.51 -8.06 7.21
CA PRO A 87 -9.35 -8.90 8.07
C PRO A 87 -10.72 -9.24 7.45
N TYR A 88 -10.98 -8.79 6.23
CA TYR A 88 -12.19 -9.03 5.44
C TYR A 88 -11.81 -9.33 3.99
N SER A 89 -12.63 -10.15 3.31
CA SER A 89 -12.46 -10.40 1.89
C SER A 89 -12.86 -9.18 1.05
N LEU A 90 -12.12 -8.92 -0.02
CA LEU A 90 -12.51 -7.98 -1.07
C LEU A 90 -13.32 -8.65 -2.19
N ASP A 91 -13.40 -9.98 -2.20
CA ASP A 91 -14.22 -10.73 -3.14
C ASP A 91 -15.70 -10.63 -2.76
N GLU A 92 -16.56 -10.38 -3.76
CA GLU A 92 -18.00 -10.49 -3.57
C GLU A 92 -18.37 -11.97 -3.43
N ALA A 93 -19.14 -12.30 -2.38
CA ALA A 93 -19.81 -13.60 -2.26
C ALA A 93 -20.88 -13.78 -3.35
#